data_AF-A0AAP8LAQ5-F1
#
_entry.id   AF-A0AAP8LAQ5-F1
#
_cell.length_a   1.000
_cell.length_b   1.000
_cell.length_c   1.000
_cell.angle_alpha   90.00
_cell.angle_beta   90.00
_cell.angle_gamma   90.00
#
_symmetry.space_group_name_H-M   'P 1'
#
loop_
_entity.id
_entity.type
_entity.pdbx_description
1 polymer ?
#
loop_
_entity_poly.entity_id
_entity_poly.type
_entity_poly.pdbx_seq_one_letter_code
_entity_poly.pdbx_strand_id
1 'polypeptide(L)'
;GYAMQSFFIGVGAIVASFLPFILAHFGVANTAAAGEVPDTVRYAFYFGAVVLLAAITWTVVSTREYSPAELAGFDDAEPPAHHAGTAISGPAPWAQVVVWLGLGVLLALLIAWRQGDRMLYVLAGLCAGYGLLLAAARALPATHMLAAIVGDLR
;
A
#
# COMPACT_ATOMS: atom_id res chain seq x y z
N GLY A 1 -0.77 -13.03 3.48
CA GLY A 1 -0.86 -12.44 2.13
C GLY A 1 -0.23 -11.07 2.09
N TYR A 2 -0.89 -10.07 2.69
CA TYR A 2 -0.50 -8.66 2.63
C TYR A 2 0.98 -8.39 2.93
N ALA A 3 1.51 -8.89 4.06
CA ALA A 3 2.91 -8.65 4.43
C ALA A 3 3.93 -9.14 3.37
N MET A 4 3.73 -10.34 2.81
CA MET A 4 4.59 -10.87 1.75
C MET A 4 4.44 -10.08 0.45
N GLN A 5 3.21 -9.69 0.08
CA GLN A 5 2.94 -8.86 -1.08
C GLN A 5 3.65 -7.50 -0.97
N SER A 6 3.48 -6.80 0.17
CA SER A 6 4.12 -5.51 0.43
C SER A 6 5.64 -5.63 0.44
N PHE A 7 6.19 -6.70 1.02
CA PHE A 7 7.62 -6.97 1.02
C PHE A 7 8.17 -7.06 -0.41
N PHE A 8 7.57 -7.89 -1.28
CA PHE A 8 8.05 -8.04 -2.65
C PHE A 8 7.89 -6.78 -3.49
N ILE A 9 6.79 -6.02 -3.31
CA ILE A 9 6.62 -4.73 -3.98
C ILE A 9 7.73 -3.76 -3.53
N GLY A 10 8.00 -3.68 -2.22
CA GLY A 10 9.05 -2.82 -1.68
C GLY A 10 10.45 -3.18 -2.19
N VAL A 11 10.81 -4.46 -2.14
CA VAL A 11 12.11 -4.95 -2.64
C VAL A 11 12.24 -4.68 -4.15
N GLY A 12 11.19 -4.97 -4.93
CA GLY A 12 11.17 -4.70 -6.37
C GLY A 12 11.40 -3.22 -6.69
N ALA A 13 10.76 -2.31 -5.95
CA ALA A 13 10.93 -0.87 -6.12
C ALA A 13 12.38 -0.42 -5.81
N ILE A 14 12.98 -0.94 -4.74
CA ILE A 14 14.36 -0.66 -4.37
C ILE A 14 15.30 -1.11 -5.49
N VAL A 15 15.20 -2.37 -5.93
CA VAL A 15 16.05 -2.92 -6.99
C VAL A 15 15.90 -2.14 -8.30
N ALA A 16 14.67 -1.80 -8.69
CA ALA A 16 14.41 -1.00 -9.89
C ALA A 16 15.05 0.39 -9.81
N SER A 17 15.00 1.04 -8.64
CA SER A 17 15.60 2.36 -8.44
C SER A 17 17.12 2.38 -8.54
N PHE A 18 17.79 1.26 -8.22
CA PHE A 18 19.25 1.14 -8.32
C PHE A 18 19.75 0.82 -9.74
N LEU A 19 18.89 0.33 -10.62
CA LEU A 19 19.31 -0.16 -11.93
C LEU A 19 19.98 0.91 -12.83
N PRO A 20 19.48 2.16 -12.93
CA PRO A 20 20.16 3.21 -13.70
C PRO A 20 21.55 3.54 -13.15
N PHE A 21 21.71 3.52 -11.83
CA PHE A 21 23.00 3.76 -11.17
C PHE A 21 24.01 2.66 -11.50
N ILE A 22 23.57 1.40 -11.45
CA ILE A 22 24.40 0.25 -11.82
C ILE A 22 24.83 0.36 -13.29
N LEU A 23 23.91 0.69 -14.20
CA LEU A 23 24.21 0.86 -15.62
C LEU A 23 25.20 2.02 -15.87
N ALA A 24 25.08 3.12 -15.13
CA ALA A 24 26.04 4.22 -15.19
C ALA A 24 27.46 3.76 -14.75
N HIS A 25 27.55 2.92 -13.72
CA HIS A 25 28.82 2.36 -13.27
C HIS A 25 29.46 1.42 -14.31
N PHE A 26 28.64 0.72 -15.09
CA PHE A 26 29.09 -0.10 -16.22
C PHE A 26 29.40 0.73 -17.50
N GLY A 27 29.39 2.06 -17.42
CA GLY A 27 29.83 2.95 -18.50
C GLY A 27 28.73 3.39 -19.47
N VAL A 28 27.45 3.15 -19.16
CA VAL A 28 26.33 3.68 -19.94
C VAL A 28 26.20 5.18 -19.69
N ALA A 29 26.00 5.97 -20.75
CA ALA A 29 25.84 7.41 -20.66
C ALA A 29 24.64 7.78 -19.77
N ASN A 30 24.94 8.44 -18.65
CA ASN A 30 23.93 8.89 -17.68
C ASN A 30 23.54 10.37 -17.86
N THR A 31 24.02 10.99 -18.93
CA THR A 31 23.75 12.38 -19.28
C THR A 31 23.11 12.43 -20.67
N ALA A 32 22.06 13.22 -20.82
CA ALA A 32 21.39 13.45 -22.09
C ALA A 32 21.23 14.95 -22.32
N ALA A 33 21.06 15.35 -23.59
CA ALA A 33 20.74 16.73 -23.94
C ALA A 33 19.39 17.14 -23.35
N ALA A 34 19.14 18.45 -23.26
CA ALA A 34 17.86 18.96 -22.77
C ALA A 34 16.70 18.42 -23.62
N GLY A 35 15.77 17.71 -22.97
CA GLY A 35 14.62 17.07 -23.64
C GLY A 35 14.82 15.59 -24.01
N GLU A 36 16.01 15.04 -23.80
CA GLU A 36 16.28 13.62 -24.02
C GLU A 36 16.37 12.82 -22.71
N VAL A 37 15.94 11.56 -22.76
CA VAL A 37 16.01 10.64 -21.62
C VAL A 37 17.39 9.95 -21.61
N PRO A 38 18.12 9.93 -20.50
CA PRO A 38 19.41 9.25 -20.40
C PRO A 38 19.33 7.76 -20.78
N ASP A 39 20.38 7.25 -21.42
CA ASP A 39 20.44 5.86 -21.87
C ASP A 39 20.36 4.87 -20.70
N THR A 40 20.91 5.24 -19.54
CA THR A 40 20.77 4.47 -18.28
C THR A 40 19.31 4.22 -17.91
N VAL A 41 18.45 5.23 -18.05
CA VAL A 41 17.02 5.13 -17.73
C VAL A 41 16.30 4.33 -18.81
N ARG A 42 16.62 4.54 -20.08
CA ARG A 42 16.05 3.79 -21.20
C ARG A 42 16.34 2.28 -21.09
N TYR A 43 17.61 1.92 -20.82
CA TYR A 43 18.00 0.52 -20.65
C TYR A 43 17.41 -0.10 -19.37
N ALA A 44 17.33 0.66 -18.27
CA ALA A 44 16.65 0.20 -17.07
C ALA A 44 15.16 -0.13 -17.35
N PHE A 45 14.49 0.69 -18.16
CA PHE A 45 13.10 0.44 -18.56
C PHE A 45 12.96 -0.82 -19.42
N TYR A 46 13.84 -1.01 -20.42
CA TYR A 46 13.83 -2.23 -21.24
C TYR A 46 14.12 -3.49 -20.42
N PHE A 47 15.06 -3.43 -19.48
CA PHE A 47 15.32 -4.53 -18.57
C PHE A 47 14.08 -4.87 -17.73
N GLY A 48 13.41 -3.86 -17.18
CA GLY A 48 12.15 -4.04 -16.46
C GLY A 48 11.07 -4.72 -17.32
N ALA A 49 10.93 -4.32 -18.58
CA ALA A 49 9.98 -4.92 -19.52
C ALA A 49 10.31 -6.40 -19.79
N VAL A 50 11.59 -6.75 -19.96
CA VAL A 50 12.03 -8.15 -20.15
C VAL A 50 11.71 -9.01 -18.93
N VAL A 51 12.04 -8.51 -17.72
CA VAL A 51 11.74 -9.22 -16.47
C VAL A 51 10.23 -9.41 -16.29
N LEU A 52 9.43 -8.39 -16.57
CA LEU A 52 7.97 -8.48 -16.50
C LEU A 52 7.43 -9.54 -17.46
N LEU A 53 7.88 -9.52 -18.72
CA LEU A 53 7.45 -10.49 -19.72
C LEU A 53 7.86 -11.92 -19.33
N ALA A 54 9.08 -12.10 -18.83
CA ALA A 54 9.55 -13.38 -18.32
C ALA A 54 8.71 -13.88 -17.14
N ALA A 55 8.36 -13.00 -16.20
CA ALA A 55 7.50 -13.34 -15.06
C ALA A 55 6.09 -13.75 -15.51
N ILE A 56 5.47 -12.99 -16.43
CA ILE A 56 4.16 -13.34 -17.00
C ILE A 56 4.24 -14.70 -17.71
N THR A 57 5.25 -14.89 -18.55
CA THR A 57 5.42 -16.13 -19.32
C THR A 57 5.59 -17.33 -18.38
N TRP A 58 6.42 -17.17 -17.34
CA TRP A 58 6.56 -18.15 -16.28
C TRP A 58 5.20 -18.47 -15.67
N THR A 59 4.43 -17.48 -15.25
CA THR A 59 3.11 -17.71 -14.63
C THR A 59 2.13 -18.44 -15.54
N VAL A 60 2.09 -18.10 -16.83
CA VAL A 60 1.21 -18.76 -17.80
C VAL A 60 1.57 -20.24 -17.97
N VAL A 61 2.86 -20.56 -18.03
CA VAL A 61 3.32 -21.94 -18.23
C VAL A 61 3.32 -22.76 -16.94
N SER A 62 3.61 -22.13 -15.79
CA SER A 62 3.76 -22.83 -14.51
C SER A 62 2.44 -23.06 -13.77
N THR A 63 1.43 -22.21 -14.02
CA THR A 63 0.15 -22.30 -13.31
C THR A 63 -0.65 -23.46 -13.88
N ARG A 64 -0.97 -24.45 -13.04
CA ARG A 64 -1.88 -25.53 -13.40
C ARG A 64 -3.30 -25.11 -13.06
N GLU A 65 -4.20 -25.30 -14.00
CA GLU A 65 -5.62 -25.12 -13.76
C GLU A 65 -6.16 -26.30 -12.94
N TYR A 66 -7.02 -25.99 -11.96
CA TYR A 66 -7.71 -27.01 -11.18
C TYR A 66 -8.72 -27.75 -12.06
N SER A 67 -8.77 -29.07 -11.93
CA SER A 67 -9.76 -29.87 -12.64
C SER A 67 -11.18 -29.60 -12.11
N PRO A 68 -12.24 -29.83 -12.92
CA PRO A 68 -13.61 -29.63 -12.47
C PRO A 68 -13.98 -30.40 -11.20
N ALA A 69 -13.37 -31.57 -10.96
CA ALA A 69 -13.59 -32.38 -9.76
C ALA A 69 -12.92 -31.79 -8.52
N GLU A 70 -11.72 -31.21 -8.65
CA GLU A 70 -11.04 -30.51 -7.56
C GLU A 70 -11.78 -29.22 -7.17
N LEU A 71 -12.31 -28.50 -8.17
CA LEU A 71 -13.14 -27.31 -7.96
C LEU A 71 -14.43 -27.63 -7.19
N ALA A 72 -15.12 -28.71 -7.55
CA ALA A 72 -16.33 -29.15 -6.84
C ALA A 72 -16.07 -29.49 -5.36
N GLY A 73 -14.90 -30.07 -5.06
CA GLY A 73 -14.51 -30.36 -3.67
C GLY A 73 -14.22 -29.11 -2.81
N PHE A 74 -14.01 -27.94 -3.43
CA PHE A 74 -13.86 -26.67 -2.70
C PHE A 74 -15.21 -26.02 -2.35
N ASP A 75 -16.29 -26.29 -3.10
CA ASP A 75 -17.64 -25.80 -2.79
C ASP A 75 -18.24 -26.52 -1.56
N ASP A 76 -17.85 -27.77 -1.34
CA ASP A 76 -18.26 -28.58 -0.17
C ASP A 76 -17.44 -28.28 1.09
N ALA A 77 -16.38 -27.47 0.98
CA ALA A 77 -15.58 -27.05 2.11
C ALA A 77 -16.38 -26.02 2.93
N GLU A 78 -16.87 -26.44 4.10
CA GLU A 78 -17.51 -25.55 5.06
C GLU A 78 -16.59 -24.33 5.29
N PRO A 79 -17.10 -23.09 5.16
CA PRO A 79 -16.27 -21.90 5.24
C PRO A 79 -15.44 -22.00 6.51
N PRO A 80 -14.10 -21.84 6.46
CA PRO A 80 -13.29 -21.89 7.66
C PRO A 80 -13.94 -20.93 8.64
N ALA A 81 -14.35 -21.47 9.81
CA ALA A 81 -14.99 -20.71 10.86
C ALA A 81 -14.21 -19.41 10.96
N HIS A 82 -14.85 -18.30 10.57
CA HIS A 82 -14.18 -17.02 10.52
C HIS A 82 -13.46 -16.91 11.84
N HIS A 83 -12.13 -16.91 11.79
CA HIS A 83 -11.35 -16.52 12.94
C HIS A 83 -11.70 -15.05 13.06
N ALA A 84 -12.80 -14.78 13.76
CA ALA A 84 -13.17 -13.48 14.24
C ALA A 84 -12.04 -13.16 15.22
N GLY A 85 -10.91 -12.74 14.67
CA GLY A 85 -9.80 -12.20 15.43
C GLY A 85 -10.41 -11.09 16.22
N THR A 86 -10.59 -11.33 17.52
CA THR A 86 -11.17 -10.44 18.53
C THR A 86 -11.73 -9.16 17.93
N ALA A 87 -12.88 -9.26 17.25
CA ALA A 87 -13.50 -8.10 16.65
C ALA A 87 -13.78 -7.14 17.81
N ILE A 88 -13.10 -5.99 17.84
CA ILE A 88 -13.31 -4.99 18.88
C ILE A 88 -14.75 -4.53 18.73
N SER A 89 -15.63 -5.16 19.48
CA SER A 89 -17.08 -5.05 19.35
C SER A 89 -17.52 -3.76 20.01
N GLY A 90 -17.27 -2.64 19.33
CA GLY A 90 -17.73 -1.35 19.81
C GLY A 90 -17.14 -0.16 19.06
N PRO A 91 -17.84 0.97 19.08
CA PRO A 91 -17.34 2.22 18.54
C PRO A 91 -16.02 2.62 19.20
N ALA A 92 -15.18 3.39 18.50
CA ALA A 92 -13.88 3.79 19.02
C ALA A 92 -13.96 4.49 20.40
N PRO A 93 -13.11 4.15 21.39
CA PRO A 93 -12.91 4.98 22.56
C PRO A 93 -12.63 6.43 22.14
N TRP A 94 -13.28 7.37 22.82
CA TRP A 94 -13.07 8.80 22.63
C TRP A 94 -11.59 9.17 22.77
N ALA A 95 -10.85 8.46 23.61
CA ALA A 95 -9.41 8.65 23.79
C ALA A 95 -8.65 8.46 22.47
N GLN A 96 -8.98 7.43 21.68
CA GLN A 96 -8.33 7.20 20.39
C GLN A 96 -8.69 8.31 19.39
N VAL A 97 -9.95 8.76 19.35
CA VAL A 97 -10.37 9.89 18.51
C VAL A 97 -9.59 11.16 18.84
N VAL A 98 -9.52 11.50 20.13
CA VAL A 98 -8.83 12.70 20.62
C VAL A 98 -7.33 12.60 20.38
N VAL A 99 -6.72 11.43 20.55
CA VAL A 99 -5.30 11.20 20.28
C VAL A 99 -4.97 11.45 18.81
N TRP A 100 -5.74 10.91 17.87
CA TRP A 100 -5.48 11.08 16.44
C TRP A 100 -5.74 12.51 15.94
N LEU A 101 -6.82 13.14 16.42
CA LEU A 101 -7.09 14.56 16.13
C LEU A 101 -6.02 15.47 16.73
N GLY A 102 -5.67 15.23 18.00
CA GLY A 102 -4.64 15.98 18.70
C GLY A 102 -3.27 15.83 18.06
N LEU A 103 -2.90 14.61 17.66
CA LEU A 103 -1.66 14.34 16.93
C LEU A 103 -1.64 15.06 15.57
N GLY A 104 -2.74 15.01 14.81
CA GLY A 104 -2.85 15.72 13.53
C GLY A 104 -2.69 17.23 13.69
N VAL A 105 -3.37 17.83 14.67
CA VAL A 105 -3.27 19.27 14.98
C VAL A 105 -1.87 19.63 15.47
N LEU A 106 -1.30 18.84 16.39
CA LEU A 106 0.05 19.05 16.90
C LEU A 106 1.09 19.00 15.76
N LEU A 107 1.00 18.00 14.87
CA LEU A 107 1.87 17.89 13.70
C LEU A 107 1.71 19.10 12.79
N ALA A 108 0.48 19.52 12.48
CA ALA A 108 0.23 20.71 11.65
C ALA A 108 0.85 21.98 12.26
N LEU A 109 0.70 22.18 13.58
CA LEU A 109 1.28 23.31 14.30
C LEU A 109 2.82 23.26 14.32
N LEU A 110 3.41 22.08 14.52
CA LEU A 110 4.85 21.89 14.49
C LEU A 110 5.44 22.14 13.10
N ILE A 111 4.77 21.67 12.04
CA ILE A 111 5.17 21.92 10.65
C ILE A 111 5.08 23.41 10.34
N ALA A 112 3.99 24.07 10.75
CA ALA A 112 3.82 25.52 10.58
C ALA A 112 4.91 26.31 11.32
N TRP A 113 5.23 25.90 12.56
CA TRP A 113 6.25 26.56 13.36
C TRP A 113 7.67 26.39 12.80
N ARG A 114 7.97 25.24 12.20
CA ARG A 114 9.28 24.97 11.57
C ARG A 114 9.38 25.38 10.10
N GLN A 115 8.35 26.04 9.54
CA GLN A 115 8.23 26.32 8.10
C GLN A 115 8.50 25.07 7.24
N GLY A 116 7.97 23.92 7.67
CA GLY A 116 8.17 22.65 6.98
C GLY A 116 7.52 22.63 5.59
N ASP A 117 8.00 21.70 4.75
CA ASP A 117 7.51 21.51 3.39
C ASP A 117 5.99 21.28 3.37
N ARG A 118 5.31 21.81 2.34
CA ARG A 118 3.87 21.63 2.11
C ARG A 118 3.47 20.15 2.06
N MET A 119 4.37 19.28 1.60
CA MET A 119 4.10 17.83 1.56
C MET A 119 3.91 17.22 2.95
N LEU A 120 4.50 17.79 4.01
CA LEU A 120 4.36 17.27 5.37
C LEU A 120 2.96 17.47 5.95
N TYR A 121 2.20 18.46 5.47
CA TYR A 121 0.82 18.66 5.88
C TYR A 121 -0.11 17.52 5.44
N VAL A 122 0.29 16.75 4.41
CA VAL A 122 -0.45 15.55 4.01
C VAL A 122 -0.48 14.54 5.16
N LEU A 123 0.63 14.35 5.87
CA LEU A 123 0.69 13.45 7.03
C LEU A 123 -0.21 13.94 8.17
N ALA A 124 -0.13 15.24 8.50
CA ALA A 124 -0.98 15.84 9.52
C ALA A 124 -2.47 15.73 9.17
N GLY A 125 -2.81 15.95 7.90
CA GLY A 125 -4.17 15.81 7.36
C GLY A 125 -4.68 14.38 7.40
N LEU A 126 -3.85 13.39 7.11
CA LEU A 126 -4.21 11.97 7.21
C LEU A 126 -4.47 11.56 8.67
N CYS A 127 -3.63 11.99 9.61
CA CYS A 127 -3.85 11.73 11.05
C CYS A 127 -5.16 12.37 11.55
N ALA A 128 -5.40 13.64 11.21
CA ALA A 128 -6.63 14.33 11.58
C ALA A 128 -7.87 13.70 10.90
N GLY A 129 -7.76 13.37 9.62
CA GLY A 129 -8.81 12.72 8.83
C GLY A 129 -9.20 11.36 9.39
N TYR A 130 -8.23 10.55 9.81
CA TYR A 130 -8.51 9.28 10.49
C TYR A 130 -9.25 9.50 11.81
N GLY A 131 -8.85 10.49 12.62
CA GLY A 131 -9.58 10.89 13.83
C GLY A 131 -11.03 11.30 13.55
N LEU A 132 -11.28 12.07 12.47
CA LEU A 132 -12.63 12.46 12.04
C LEU A 132 -13.47 11.25 11.58
N LEU A 133 -12.87 10.30 10.85
CA LEU A 133 -13.55 9.08 10.43
C LEU A 133 -13.98 8.24 11.64
N LEU A 134 -13.13 8.14 12.67
CA LEU A 134 -13.47 7.47 13.93
C LEU A 134 -14.62 8.18 14.67
N ALA A 135 -14.63 9.51 14.67
CA ALA A 135 -15.71 10.31 15.26
C ALA A 135 -17.04 10.15 14.49
N ALA A 136 -16.98 10.14 13.15
CA ALA A 136 -18.14 9.97 12.29
C ALA A 136 -18.73 8.56 12.40
N ALA A 137 -17.89 7.52 12.38
CA ALA A 137 -18.31 6.13 12.59
C ALA A 137 -19.00 5.92 13.94
N ARG A 138 -18.70 6.77 14.94
CA ARG A 138 -19.34 6.79 16.25
C ARG A 138 -20.75 7.41 16.26
N ALA A 139 -20.98 8.39 15.40
CA ALA A 139 -22.27 9.09 15.31
C ALA A 139 -23.27 8.32 14.43
N LEU A 140 -22.78 7.40 13.60
CA LEU A 140 -23.58 6.59 12.70
C LEU A 140 -24.05 5.28 13.38
N PRO A 141 -25.23 4.76 13.00
CA PRO A 141 -25.69 3.46 13.49
C PRO A 141 -24.72 2.35 13.05
N ALA A 142 -24.59 1.30 13.86
CA ALA A 142 -23.71 0.17 13.57
C ALA A 142 -24.06 -0.59 12.28
N THR A 143 -25.27 -0.40 11.74
CA THR A 143 -25.72 -0.92 10.45
C THR A 143 -25.21 -0.11 9.25
N HIS A 144 -24.63 1.07 9.48
CA HIS A 144 -24.11 1.93 8.42
C HIS A 144 -22.78 1.40 7.90
N MET A 145 -22.63 1.30 6.58
CA MET A 145 -21.44 0.73 5.92
C MET A 145 -20.13 1.40 6.35
N LEU A 146 -20.12 2.73 6.56
CA LEU A 146 -18.94 3.43 7.10
C LEU A 146 -18.56 3.01 8.52
N ALA A 147 -19.53 2.73 9.40
CA ALA A 147 -19.23 2.28 10.76
C ALA A 147 -18.64 0.86 10.77
N ALA A 148 -19.11 0.00 9.85
CA ALA A 148 -18.54 -1.34 9.64
C ALA A 148 -17.10 -1.26 9.09
N ILE A 149 -16.87 -0.47 8.03
CA ILE A 149 -15.53 -0.29 7.45
C ILE A 149 -14.55 0.29 8.48
N VAL A 150 -14.95 1.34 9.21
CA VAL A 150 -14.09 1.95 10.22
C VAL A 150 -13.86 1.02 11.41
N GLY A 151 -14.80 0.12 11.72
CA GLY A 151 -14.62 -0.94 12.70
C GLY A 151 -13.55 -1.96 12.29
N ASP A 152 -13.48 -2.29 11.00
CA ASP A 152 -12.49 -3.23 10.43
C ASP A 152 -11.08 -2.63 10.33
N LEU A 153 -10.97 -1.29 10.26
CA LEU A 153 -9.71 -0.54 10.19
C LEU A 153 -9.00 -0.34 11.54
N ARG A 154 -9.42 -1.02 12.62
CA ARG A 154 -8.96 -0.79 14.00
C ARG A 154 -8.46 -2.07 14.65
#